data_AF-A0AAD8XY80-F1
#
_entry.id   AF-A0AAD8XY80-F1
#
_cell.length_a   1.000
_cell.length_b   1.000
_cell.length_c   1.000
_cell.angle_alpha   90.00
_cell.angle_beta   90.00
_cell.angle_gamma   90.00
#
_symmetry.space_group_name_H-M   'P 1'
#
loop_
_entity.id
_entity.type
_entity.pdbx_description
1 polymer ?
#
loop_
_entity_poly.entity_id
_entity_poly.type
_entity_poly.pdbx_seq_one_letter_code
_entity_poly.pdbx_strand_id
1 'polypeptide(L)'
;MSSPASDSIIMLFMLGWGLIFVGAFVRSAYICFGLCFRKLLYGGERGRISDDDDEPGEIYRIMSSARQEEIVDLRKNALLRYLSRFTLTLGDEHLLCCTGSLTDTDLSLSENEEVNDGSVTTDKTCKGTEKNGDIEKGNKDDVEDIGIHICSLSEKESSQEGNKWKLPSLFQTGDDDASEKSPTEPVTNQQQTVEKRSVPIFCAICLSEYEKCDRVCWSSNTECSHVFHEDCILQWLISSGKKRSINQSFTRHPTDEKLLENEFCPCCRQDFICVRPALIGGEESV
;
A
#
# COMPACT_ATOMS: atom_id res chain seq x y z
N MET A 1 27.76 -72.42 -30.71
CA MET A 1 26.54 -72.26 -31.54
C MET A 1 25.71 -71.17 -30.89
N SER A 2 25.94 -69.91 -31.28
CA SER A 2 25.11 -68.76 -30.90
C SER A 2 23.77 -68.86 -31.63
N SER A 3 22.66 -68.73 -30.90
CA SER A 3 21.32 -68.86 -31.43
C SER A 3 20.94 -67.60 -32.23
N PRO A 4 20.51 -67.72 -33.51
CA PRO A 4 20.21 -66.56 -34.37
C PRO A 4 19.01 -65.72 -33.90
N ALA A 5 18.29 -66.15 -32.84
CA ALA A 5 17.12 -65.46 -32.33
C ALA A 5 17.44 -64.19 -31.50
N SER A 6 18.64 -64.07 -30.92
CA SER A 6 19.00 -62.89 -30.11
C SER A 6 19.23 -61.63 -30.95
N ASP A 7 19.71 -61.79 -32.18
CA ASP A 7 20.16 -60.67 -33.00
C ASP A 7 18.97 -59.89 -33.58
N SER A 8 17.86 -60.58 -33.86
CA SER A 8 16.61 -59.95 -34.30
C SER A 8 15.96 -59.10 -33.21
N ILE A 9 16.05 -59.52 -31.94
CA ILE A 9 15.48 -58.78 -30.81
C ILE A 9 16.24 -57.46 -30.60
N ILE A 10 17.56 -57.50 -30.64
CA ILE A 10 18.41 -56.30 -30.47
C ILE A 10 18.14 -55.27 -31.58
N MET A 11 17.97 -55.72 -32.83
CA MET A 11 17.64 -54.83 -33.95
C MET A 11 16.28 -54.16 -33.79
N LEU A 12 15.26 -54.88 -33.29
CA LEU A 12 13.94 -54.31 -33.03
C LEU A 12 13.97 -53.27 -31.89
N PHE A 13 14.77 -53.50 -30.85
CA PHE A 13 14.99 -52.50 -29.81
C PHE A 13 15.68 -51.26 -30.37
N MET A 14 16.75 -51.38 -31.15
CA MET A 14 17.46 -50.21 -31.70
C MET A 14 16.56 -49.38 -32.64
N LEU A 15 15.70 -50.03 -33.44
CA LEU A 15 14.74 -49.32 -34.29
C LEU A 15 13.64 -48.64 -33.47
N GLY A 16 13.10 -49.31 -32.43
CA GLY A 16 12.07 -48.75 -31.57
C GLY A 16 12.56 -47.52 -30.79
N TRP A 17 13.74 -47.62 -30.18
CA TRP A 17 14.34 -46.50 -29.44
C TRP A 17 14.75 -45.35 -30.38
N GLY A 18 15.28 -45.68 -31.57
CA GLY A 18 15.60 -44.68 -32.58
C GLY A 18 14.41 -43.81 -32.98
N LEU A 19 13.24 -44.41 -33.21
CA LEU A 19 12.01 -43.67 -33.53
C LEU A 19 11.52 -42.78 -32.38
N ILE A 20 11.67 -43.23 -31.12
CA ILE A 20 11.33 -42.44 -29.94
C ILE A 20 12.24 -41.20 -29.82
N PHE A 21 13.56 -41.37 -30.02
CA PHE A 21 14.50 -40.25 -29.96
C PHE A 21 14.24 -39.23 -31.08
N VAL A 22 13.98 -39.68 -32.31
CA VAL A 22 13.65 -38.80 -33.42
C VAL A 22 12.32 -38.06 -33.16
N GLY A 23 11.30 -38.75 -32.64
CA GLY A 23 10.02 -38.13 -32.29
C GLY A 23 10.15 -37.07 -31.19
N ALA A 24 10.94 -37.33 -30.15
CA ALA A 24 11.22 -36.37 -29.08
C ALA A 24 11.97 -35.13 -29.60
N PHE A 25 12.94 -35.33 -30.49
CA PHE A 25 13.71 -34.24 -31.08
C PHE A 25 12.84 -33.35 -31.99
N VAL A 26 11.98 -33.95 -32.83
CA VAL A 26 11.04 -33.21 -33.69
C VAL A 26 10.03 -32.43 -32.86
N ARG A 27 9.50 -33.02 -31.78
CA ARG A 27 8.57 -32.32 -30.88
C ARG A 27 9.24 -31.15 -30.16
N SER A 28 10.47 -31.31 -29.70
CA SER A 28 11.25 -30.25 -29.08
C SER A 28 11.55 -29.12 -30.07
N ALA A 29 11.99 -29.47 -31.28
CA ALA A 29 12.23 -28.50 -32.36
C ALA A 29 10.95 -27.76 -32.75
N TYR A 30 9.80 -28.45 -32.84
CA TYR A 30 8.52 -27.82 -33.16
C TYR A 30 8.04 -26.85 -32.08
N ILE A 31 8.22 -27.19 -30.80
CA ILE A 31 7.89 -26.28 -29.68
C ILE A 31 8.82 -25.06 -29.70
N CYS A 32 10.12 -25.28 -29.88
CA CYS A 32 11.10 -24.19 -29.91
C CYS A 32 10.86 -23.28 -31.12
N PHE A 33 10.61 -23.85 -32.29
CA PHE A 33 10.29 -23.12 -33.50
C PHE A 33 8.94 -22.41 -33.38
N GLY A 34 7.93 -23.04 -32.78
CA GLY A 34 6.62 -22.44 -32.53
C GLY A 34 6.69 -21.24 -31.58
N LEU A 35 7.49 -21.31 -30.51
CA LEU A 35 7.68 -20.19 -29.59
C LEU A 35 8.47 -19.04 -30.23
N CYS A 36 9.52 -19.34 -31.00
CA CYS A 36 10.25 -18.33 -31.77
C CYS A 36 9.38 -17.70 -32.86
N PHE A 37 8.62 -18.52 -33.59
CA PHE A 37 7.78 -18.07 -34.70
C PHE A 37 6.56 -17.28 -34.20
N ARG A 38 5.98 -17.64 -33.05
CA ARG A 38 4.92 -16.83 -32.41
C ARG A 38 5.46 -15.49 -31.93
N LYS A 39 6.71 -15.42 -31.45
CA LYS A 39 7.38 -14.16 -31.11
C LYS A 39 7.69 -13.30 -32.34
N LEU A 40 7.93 -13.91 -33.50
CA LEU A 40 8.19 -13.22 -34.77
C LEU A 40 6.90 -12.77 -35.48
N LEU A 41 5.83 -13.56 -35.42
CA LEU A 41 4.56 -13.23 -36.10
C LEU A 41 3.59 -12.40 -35.26
N TYR A 42 3.59 -12.53 -33.93
CA TYR A 42 2.73 -11.75 -33.02
C TYR A 42 3.48 -10.65 -32.26
N GLY A 43 4.77 -10.43 -32.55
CA GLY A 43 5.57 -9.33 -31.98
C GLY A 43 5.28 -7.96 -32.60
N GLY A 44 4.03 -7.69 -32.97
CA GLY A 44 3.66 -6.63 -33.90
C GLY A 44 2.42 -5.82 -33.52
N GLU A 45 2.11 -5.68 -32.23
CA GLU A 45 1.34 -4.51 -31.75
C GLU A 45 2.27 -3.64 -30.92
N ARG A 46 3.19 -3.00 -31.66
CA ARG A 46 3.84 -1.78 -31.21
C ARG A 46 2.75 -0.72 -31.15
N GLY A 47 2.08 -0.65 -30.00
CA GLY A 47 1.35 0.53 -29.59
C GLY A 47 2.22 1.75 -29.89
N ARG A 48 1.61 2.77 -30.48
CA ARG A 48 2.23 4.02 -30.87
C ARG A 48 2.66 4.74 -29.58
N ILE A 49 3.78 4.32 -29.02
CA ILE A 49 4.44 4.94 -27.87
C ILE A 49 5.23 6.10 -28.44
N SER A 50 4.90 7.29 -27.95
CA SER A 50 5.56 8.54 -28.22
C SER A 50 7.08 8.41 -28.10
N ASP A 51 7.80 8.87 -29.12
CA ASP A 51 9.24 8.71 -29.34
C ASP A 51 10.17 9.50 -28.37
N ASP A 52 9.76 9.80 -27.12
CA ASP A 52 10.53 10.71 -26.24
C ASP A 52 11.15 10.07 -24.96
N ASP A 53 10.91 8.78 -24.65
CA ASP A 53 11.26 8.21 -23.31
C ASP A 53 12.08 6.91 -23.30
N ASP A 54 12.83 6.57 -24.36
CA ASP A 54 13.69 5.36 -24.39
C ASP A 54 15.08 5.58 -23.72
N GLU A 55 15.16 6.40 -22.67
CA GLU A 55 16.38 6.48 -21.84
C GLU A 55 16.47 5.21 -20.96
N PRO A 56 17.55 4.41 -21.06
CA PRO A 56 17.68 3.19 -20.29
C PRO A 56 17.76 3.50 -18.79
N GLY A 57 16.75 3.05 -18.03
CA GLY A 57 16.72 3.27 -16.59
C GLY A 57 17.92 2.65 -15.87
N GLU A 58 18.40 3.32 -14.82
CA GLU A 58 19.51 2.86 -14.00
C GLU A 58 18.99 2.03 -12.82
N ILE A 59 19.67 0.93 -12.49
CA ILE A 59 19.26 0.02 -11.41
C ILE A 59 19.52 0.70 -10.05
N TYR A 60 18.51 0.77 -9.18
CA TYR A 60 18.56 1.51 -7.91
C TYR A 60 19.84 1.29 -7.10
N ARG A 61 20.28 0.04 -6.90
CA ARG A 61 21.46 -0.24 -6.06
C ARG A 61 22.78 0.30 -6.62
N ILE A 62 22.88 0.49 -7.94
CA ILE A 62 24.12 0.96 -8.59
C ILE A 62 24.09 2.48 -8.83
N MET A 63 22.93 3.12 -8.69
CA MET A 63 22.81 4.58 -8.78
C MET A 63 23.65 5.28 -7.72
N SER A 64 24.05 6.52 -8.00
CA SER A 64 24.67 7.39 -7.00
C SER A 64 23.77 7.60 -5.77
N SER A 65 24.37 7.83 -4.59
CA SER A 65 23.61 8.07 -3.36
C SER A 65 22.67 9.27 -3.46
N ALA A 66 23.08 10.35 -4.14
CA ALA A 66 22.23 11.52 -4.39
C ALA A 66 21.00 11.15 -5.24
N ARG A 67 21.18 10.30 -6.27
CA ARG A 67 20.05 9.84 -7.09
C ARG A 67 19.14 8.89 -6.31
N GLN A 68 19.68 8.05 -5.44
CA GLN A 68 18.87 7.19 -4.58
C GLN A 68 18.00 8.00 -3.61
N GLU A 69 18.53 9.09 -3.05
CA GLU A 69 17.79 10.03 -2.19
C GLU A 69 16.69 10.74 -2.97
N GLU A 70 16.98 11.21 -4.19
CA GLU A 70 15.97 11.81 -5.08
C GLU A 70 14.82 10.83 -5.37
N ILE A 71 15.10 9.57 -5.68
CA ILE A 71 14.06 8.54 -5.89
C ILE A 71 13.23 8.31 -4.63
N VAL A 72 13.85 8.35 -3.44
CA VAL A 72 13.13 8.22 -2.17
C VAL A 72 12.21 9.42 -1.93
N ASP A 73 12.66 10.63 -2.23
CA ASP A 73 11.83 11.85 -2.11
C ASP A 73 10.67 11.85 -3.10
N LEU A 74 10.93 11.47 -4.36
CA LEU A 74 9.89 11.32 -5.38
C LEU A 74 8.84 10.30 -4.92
N ARG A 75 9.27 9.14 -4.40
CA ARG A 75 8.37 8.14 -3.82
C ARG A 75 7.57 8.70 -2.66
N LYS A 76 8.20 9.38 -1.70
CA LYS A 76 7.52 10.00 -0.55
C LYS A 76 6.43 10.96 -1.01
N ASN A 77 6.73 11.81 -2.00
CA ASN A 77 5.77 12.75 -2.55
C ASN A 77 4.62 12.06 -3.31
N ALA A 78 4.90 10.98 -4.04
CA ALA A 78 3.87 10.16 -4.67
C ALA A 78 2.96 9.48 -3.63
N LEU A 79 3.55 8.92 -2.58
CA LEU A 79 2.81 8.30 -1.47
C LEU A 79 1.90 9.31 -0.78
N LEU A 80 2.39 10.50 -0.41
CA LEU A 80 1.58 11.53 0.24
C LEU A 80 0.37 11.95 -0.61
N ARG A 81 0.57 12.16 -1.91
CA ARG A 81 -0.52 12.50 -2.86
C ARG A 81 -1.54 11.38 -2.97
N TYR A 82 -1.12 10.13 -2.86
CA TYR A 82 -2.02 8.98 -2.91
C TYR A 82 -2.78 8.80 -1.59
N LEU A 83 -2.06 8.76 -0.46
CA LEU A 83 -2.62 8.51 0.87
C LEU A 83 -3.63 9.58 1.27
N SER A 84 -3.47 10.83 0.82
CA SER A 84 -4.42 11.91 1.10
C SER A 84 -5.85 11.59 0.65
N ARG A 85 -6.04 10.69 -0.32
CA ARG A 85 -7.37 10.24 -0.81
C ARG A 85 -8.05 9.24 0.11
N PHE A 86 -7.28 8.56 0.95
CA PHE A 86 -7.72 7.49 1.85
C PHE A 86 -7.36 7.81 3.31
N THR A 87 -7.25 9.10 3.62
CA THR A 87 -6.94 9.61 4.95
C THR A 87 -8.14 10.35 5.52
N LEU A 88 -8.38 10.16 6.82
CA LEU A 88 -9.37 10.88 7.62
C LEU A 88 -8.69 11.46 8.86
N THR A 89 -9.07 12.67 9.24
CA THR A 89 -8.77 13.20 10.57
C THR A 89 -9.89 12.80 11.52
N LEU A 90 -9.56 12.13 12.63
CA LEU A 90 -10.54 11.63 13.59
C LEU A 90 -11.18 12.77 14.38
N GLY A 91 -12.51 12.75 14.44
CA GLY A 91 -13.34 13.61 15.29
C GLY A 91 -13.95 12.80 16.42
N ASP A 92 -14.67 13.46 17.32
CA ASP A 92 -15.33 12.79 18.45
C ASP A 92 -16.38 11.78 17.95
N GLU A 93 -17.04 12.08 16.83
CA GLU A 93 -18.06 11.25 16.20
C GLU A 93 -17.51 9.98 15.53
N HIS A 94 -16.20 9.92 15.29
CA HIS A 94 -15.53 8.77 14.67
C HIS A 94 -15.07 7.73 15.70
N LEU A 95 -14.94 8.12 16.97
CA LEU A 95 -14.47 7.27 18.07
C LEU A 95 -15.65 6.76 18.89
N LEU A 96 -16.41 5.82 18.33
CA LEU A 96 -17.45 5.09 19.06
C LEU A 96 -16.85 3.79 19.58
N CYS A 97 -16.47 3.77 20.85
CA CYS A 97 -16.06 2.53 21.50
C CYS A 97 -17.28 1.61 21.58
N CYS A 98 -17.26 0.50 20.84
CA CYS A 98 -18.20 -0.60 21.07
C CYS A 98 -17.81 -1.26 22.41
N THR A 99 -18.18 -0.64 23.52
CA THR A 99 -18.19 -1.33 24.81
C THR A 99 -19.22 -2.43 24.66
N GLY A 100 -18.76 -3.65 24.41
CA GLY A 100 -19.63 -4.82 24.45
C GLY A 100 -20.32 -4.82 25.80
N SER A 101 -21.61 -4.51 25.80
CA SER A 101 -22.51 -4.81 26.89
C SER A 101 -22.53 -6.33 27.00
N LEU A 102 -21.62 -6.89 27.79
CA LEU A 102 -21.87 -8.15 28.47
C LEU A 102 -23.05 -7.86 29.40
N THR A 103 -24.27 -8.05 28.89
CA THR A 103 -25.42 -8.15 29.78
C THR A 103 -25.22 -9.43 30.57
N ASP A 104 -24.76 -9.28 31.81
CA ASP A 104 -24.98 -10.25 32.86
C ASP A 104 -26.49 -10.52 32.94
N THR A 105 -26.93 -11.60 32.31
CA THR A 105 -28.21 -12.22 32.67
C THR A 105 -27.92 -13.41 33.58
N ASP A 106 -28.47 -13.30 34.78
CA ASP A 106 -28.65 -14.29 35.83
C ASP A 106 -27.43 -14.70 36.67
N LEU A 107 -27.17 -13.90 37.71
CA LEU A 107 -27.03 -14.42 39.08
C LEU A 107 -27.67 -13.43 40.05
N SER A 108 -28.93 -13.72 40.39
CA SER A 108 -29.62 -13.11 41.53
C SER A 108 -29.07 -13.69 42.83
N LEU A 109 -28.64 -12.84 43.76
CA LEU A 109 -28.84 -13.00 45.21
C LEU A 109 -28.43 -11.73 45.98
N SER A 110 -29.46 -11.09 46.55
CA SER A 110 -29.52 -10.31 47.80
C SER A 110 -28.57 -9.12 48.03
N GLU A 111 -29.16 -7.92 47.89
CA GLU A 111 -29.29 -6.88 48.92
C GLU A 111 -28.29 -6.91 50.10
N ASN A 112 -27.44 -5.88 50.21
CA ASN A 112 -27.66 -4.76 51.13
C ASN A 112 -26.40 -3.87 51.28
N GLU A 113 -26.70 -2.62 51.64
CA GLU A 113 -25.87 -1.58 52.26
C GLU A 113 -25.35 -0.41 51.40
N GLU A 114 -25.80 0.73 51.88
CA GLU A 114 -25.60 2.12 51.52
C GLU A 114 -24.13 2.54 51.63
N VAL A 115 -23.68 3.52 50.84
CA VAL A 115 -23.11 4.79 51.34
C VAL A 115 -23.03 5.81 50.19
N ASN A 116 -23.21 7.04 50.62
CA ASN A 116 -23.55 8.31 50.00
C ASN A 116 -22.42 9.01 49.20
N ASP A 117 -22.88 9.83 48.23
CA ASP A 117 -22.45 11.17 47.81
C ASP A 117 -20.98 11.50 47.42
N GLY A 118 -20.84 12.28 46.34
CA GLY A 118 -19.59 12.98 46.03
C GLY A 118 -19.33 13.28 44.55
N SER A 119 -20.18 14.08 43.92
CA SER A 119 -19.93 14.73 42.62
C SER A 119 -18.61 15.52 42.59
N VAL A 120 -17.72 15.27 41.62
CA VAL A 120 -16.84 16.29 40.99
C VAL A 120 -16.47 15.86 39.57
N THR A 121 -16.88 16.68 38.60
CA THR A 121 -16.36 16.75 37.22
C THR A 121 -15.01 17.45 37.18
N THR A 122 -14.03 16.92 36.45
CA THR A 122 -12.92 17.74 35.93
C THR A 122 -12.50 17.28 34.53
N ASP A 123 -12.69 18.19 33.57
CA ASP A 123 -12.04 18.22 32.27
C ASP A 123 -10.52 18.10 32.39
N LYS A 124 -9.92 17.17 31.66
CA LYS A 124 -8.46 17.13 31.48
C LYS A 124 -8.07 17.95 30.26
N THR A 125 -7.70 19.20 30.55
CA THR A 125 -6.92 20.06 29.67
C THR A 125 -5.48 19.55 29.59
N CYS A 126 -4.95 19.49 28.38
CA CYS A 126 -3.57 19.11 28.05
C CYS A 126 -2.59 20.17 28.59
N LYS A 127 -1.70 19.80 29.51
CA LYS A 127 -0.44 20.52 29.80
C LYS A 127 0.57 19.59 30.46
N GLY A 128 1.79 19.58 29.92
CA GLY A 128 2.92 18.82 30.42
C GLY A 128 3.52 19.41 31.69
N THR A 129 4.30 18.58 32.39
CA THR A 129 5.32 19.03 33.36
C THR A 129 6.44 18.00 33.45
N GLU A 130 7.64 18.54 33.39
CA GLU A 130 8.95 17.96 33.63
C GLU A 130 9.06 17.30 35.02
N LYS A 131 9.90 16.26 35.13
CA LYS A 131 10.53 15.88 36.39
C LYS A 131 11.98 15.47 36.17
N ASN A 132 12.87 16.24 36.79
CA ASN A 132 14.26 15.91 37.06
C ASN A 132 14.36 14.75 38.06
N GLY A 133 15.40 13.93 37.91
CA GLY A 133 15.84 12.95 38.89
C GLY A 133 17.24 12.43 38.54
N ASP A 134 18.23 12.96 39.24
CA ASP A 134 19.62 12.47 39.28
C ASP A 134 19.72 11.10 39.98
N ILE A 135 20.70 10.26 39.59
CA ILE A 135 21.69 9.57 40.45
C ILE A 135 22.43 8.44 39.68
N GLU A 136 23.74 8.68 39.49
CA GLU A 136 24.95 7.84 39.60
C GLU A 136 25.16 6.46 38.92
N LYS A 137 26.13 6.48 37.99
CA LYS A 137 27.38 5.68 37.84
C LYS A 137 27.45 4.15 38.13
N GLY A 138 27.97 3.45 37.11
CA GLY A 138 28.86 2.27 37.18
C GLY A 138 28.26 1.04 36.50
N ASN A 139 28.93 0.21 35.68
CA ASN A 139 30.27 0.14 35.11
C ASN A 139 30.17 -0.70 33.80
N LYS A 140 31.21 -0.64 32.97
CA LYS A 140 31.45 -1.32 31.68
C LYS A 140 31.32 -2.84 31.76
N ASP A 141 30.95 -3.47 30.63
CA ASP A 141 31.76 -4.50 29.93
C ASP A 141 31.18 -4.75 28.52
N ASP A 142 32.09 -5.07 27.60
CA ASP A 142 32.01 -4.97 26.13
C ASP A 142 31.22 -6.11 25.44
N VAL A 143 30.29 -5.79 24.54
CA VAL A 143 29.82 -6.68 23.44
C VAL A 143 29.39 -5.85 22.23
N GLU A 144 29.67 -6.39 21.05
CA GLU A 144 29.89 -5.76 19.75
C GLU A 144 28.69 -5.08 19.05
N ASP A 145 29.08 -4.22 18.11
CA ASP A 145 28.45 -3.02 17.59
C ASP A 145 27.65 -3.30 16.30
N ILE A 146 26.32 -3.12 16.34
CA ILE A 146 25.46 -2.91 15.17
C ILE A 146 24.67 -1.62 15.42
N GLY A 147 25.37 -0.49 15.39
CA GLY A 147 24.78 0.84 15.54
C GLY A 147 24.00 1.29 14.30
N ILE A 148 22.67 1.35 14.42
CA ILE A 148 21.82 2.20 13.57
C ILE A 148 22.03 3.65 14.03
N HIS A 149 22.68 4.45 13.20
CA HIS A 149 22.97 5.85 13.45
C HIS A 149 21.68 6.69 13.30
N ILE A 150 20.97 6.92 14.41
CA ILE A 150 19.89 7.92 14.47
C ILE A 150 20.55 9.27 14.78
N CYS A 151 20.64 10.15 13.78
CA CYS A 151 21.08 11.53 14.00
C CYS A 151 20.03 12.30 14.80
N SER A 152 20.35 12.61 16.05
CA SER A 152 19.69 13.66 16.83
C SER A 152 19.99 15.01 16.18
N LEU A 153 19.00 15.62 15.52
CA LEU A 153 19.08 17.01 15.11
C LEU A 153 18.54 17.89 16.24
N SER A 154 19.45 18.71 16.76
CA SER A 154 19.24 19.79 17.71
C SER A 154 18.20 20.79 17.22
N GLU A 155 17.30 21.17 18.12
CA GLU A 155 16.32 22.23 17.98
C GLU A 155 17.01 23.58 17.70
N LYS A 156 16.63 24.21 16.58
CA LYS A 156 16.77 25.65 16.40
C LYS A 156 15.39 26.18 16.07
N GLU A 157 14.83 26.91 17.03
CA GLU A 157 13.67 27.75 16.84
C GLU A 157 13.96 28.80 15.76
N SER A 158 13.12 28.86 14.72
CA SER A 158 12.89 30.10 14.00
C SER A 158 11.42 30.20 13.62
N SER A 159 10.78 31.19 14.21
CA SER A 159 9.47 31.71 13.85
C SER A 159 9.40 31.99 12.35
N GLN A 160 8.33 31.54 11.68
CA GLN A 160 7.60 32.33 10.68
C GLN A 160 6.35 31.63 10.15
N GLU A 161 5.23 32.35 10.35
CA GLU A 161 4.10 32.57 9.43
C GLU A 161 3.41 31.39 8.74
N GLY A 162 2.11 31.29 9.04
CA GLY A 162 1.19 30.32 8.49
C GLY A 162 0.97 30.48 6.98
N ASN A 163 1.33 29.43 6.26
CA ASN A 163 1.01 29.31 4.84
C ASN A 163 -0.29 28.52 4.71
N LYS A 164 -1.37 29.29 4.61
CA LYS A 164 -2.72 28.89 4.19
C LYS A 164 -2.66 28.40 2.74
N TRP A 165 -2.45 27.10 2.54
CA TRP A 165 -2.50 26.48 1.21
C TRP A 165 -3.95 26.47 0.71
N LYS A 166 -4.28 27.43 -0.17
CA LYS A 166 -5.51 27.44 -0.97
C LYS A 166 -5.40 26.38 -2.05
N LEU A 167 -6.31 25.41 -2.06
CA LEU A 167 -6.57 24.56 -3.22
C LEU A 167 -6.99 25.43 -4.43
N PRO A 168 -6.58 25.09 -5.67
CA PRO A 168 -7.17 25.66 -6.87
C PRO A 168 -8.63 25.19 -7.02
N SER A 169 -9.56 26.13 -6.91
CA SER A 169 -10.92 26.00 -7.42
C SER A 169 -10.83 25.95 -8.95
N LEU A 170 -10.97 24.75 -9.50
CA LEU A 170 -10.98 24.52 -10.94
C LEU A 170 -12.26 23.80 -11.28
N PHE A 171 -13.35 24.56 -11.39
CA PHE A 171 -14.53 24.32 -12.24
C PHE A 171 -15.40 25.57 -12.19
N GLN A 172 -15.17 26.50 -13.12
CA GLN A 172 -16.14 27.52 -13.52
C GLN A 172 -16.12 27.59 -15.04
N THR A 173 -17.20 27.12 -15.64
CA THR A 173 -17.69 27.62 -16.93
C THR A 173 -19.18 27.83 -16.76
N GLY A 174 -19.58 29.10 -16.71
CA GLY A 174 -20.91 29.49 -17.17
C GLY A 174 -20.93 29.40 -18.70
N ASP A 175 -22.09 29.11 -19.27
CA ASP A 175 -22.90 30.14 -19.91
C ASP A 175 -24.23 29.55 -20.39
N ASP A 176 -25.25 30.35 -20.12
CA ASP A 176 -26.66 30.37 -20.49
C ASP A 176 -27.07 29.73 -21.82
N ASP A 177 -28.09 28.85 -21.79
CA ASP A 177 -29.12 28.83 -22.84
C ASP A 177 -30.47 28.35 -22.31
N ALA A 178 -31.52 29.04 -22.76
CA ALA A 178 -32.89 28.95 -22.28
C ALA A 178 -33.71 27.95 -23.11
N SER A 179 -34.36 26.97 -22.48
CA SER A 179 -35.50 26.28 -23.09
C SER A 179 -36.45 25.61 -22.09
N GLU A 180 -37.71 25.53 -22.50
CA GLU A 180 -38.97 25.34 -21.79
C GLU A 180 -39.21 24.06 -20.96
N LYS A 181 -39.98 24.29 -19.86
CA LYS A 181 -41.03 23.46 -19.22
C LYS A 181 -41.29 22.03 -19.72
N SER A 182 -41.21 21.06 -18.79
CA SER A 182 -42.31 20.14 -18.36
C SER A 182 -41.80 19.13 -17.30
N PRO A 183 -42.61 18.16 -16.81
CA PRO A 183 -43.27 18.16 -15.51
C PRO A 183 -42.50 17.47 -14.38
N THR A 184 -42.75 17.96 -13.17
CA THR A 184 -42.36 17.46 -11.85
C THR A 184 -42.65 15.98 -11.63
N GLU A 185 -41.61 15.16 -11.67
CA GLU A 185 -41.55 13.85 -11.01
C GLU A 185 -41.06 14.06 -9.55
N PRO A 186 -41.59 13.32 -8.56
CA PRO A 186 -41.19 13.45 -7.16
C PRO A 186 -39.75 12.95 -7.00
N VAL A 187 -38.83 13.90 -6.79
CA VAL A 187 -37.43 13.67 -6.43
C VAL A 187 -37.39 12.80 -5.17
N THR A 188 -37.20 11.51 -5.39
CA THR A 188 -37.06 10.51 -4.34
C THR A 188 -35.70 10.74 -3.70
N ASN A 189 -35.72 11.29 -2.49
CA ASN A 189 -34.58 11.61 -1.64
C ASN A 189 -33.82 10.31 -1.32
N GLN A 190 -32.86 9.93 -2.16
CA GLN A 190 -31.97 8.81 -1.91
C GLN A 190 -30.99 9.22 -0.81
N GLN A 191 -31.39 8.96 0.44
CA GLN A 191 -30.50 9.03 1.59
C GLN A 191 -29.38 8.00 1.40
N GLN A 192 -28.25 8.50 0.91
CA GLN A 192 -27.01 7.76 0.77
C GLN A 192 -26.53 7.39 2.18
N THR A 193 -26.81 6.15 2.58
CA THR A 193 -26.37 5.60 3.86
C THR A 193 -24.86 5.51 3.85
N VAL A 194 -24.18 6.38 4.59
CA VAL A 194 -22.72 6.33 4.77
C VAL A 194 -22.37 5.01 5.44
N GLU A 195 -21.72 4.11 4.69
CA GLU A 195 -21.29 2.81 5.19
C GLU A 195 -20.19 3.03 6.23
N LYS A 196 -20.48 2.71 7.50
CA LYS A 196 -19.50 2.74 8.59
C LYS A 196 -18.86 1.37 8.70
N ARG A 197 -17.53 1.32 8.77
CA ARG A 197 -16.77 0.09 9.00
C ARG A 197 -16.24 0.03 10.43
N SER A 198 -16.24 -1.16 11.01
CA SER A 198 -15.60 -1.43 12.30
C SER A 198 -14.11 -1.70 12.08
N VAL A 199 -13.25 -1.10 12.91
CA VAL A 199 -11.79 -1.23 12.82
C VAL A 199 -11.18 -1.41 14.22
N PRO A 200 -10.01 -2.05 14.34
CA PRO A 200 -9.29 -2.14 15.62
C PRO A 200 -8.99 -0.75 16.20
N ILE A 201 -8.95 -0.66 17.54
CA ILE A 201 -8.73 0.61 18.26
C ILE A 201 -7.29 1.13 18.23
N PHE A 202 -6.34 0.32 17.75
CA PHE A 202 -4.91 0.65 17.75
C PHE A 202 -4.30 0.50 16.35
N CYS A 203 -3.24 1.27 16.09
CA CYS A 203 -2.44 1.13 14.89
C CYS A 203 -1.50 -0.07 15.00
N ALA A 204 -1.53 -0.99 14.03
CA ALA A 204 -0.71 -2.20 14.06
C ALA A 204 0.80 -1.96 13.85
N ILE A 205 1.23 -0.73 13.53
CA ILE A 205 2.66 -0.37 13.35
C ILE A 205 3.25 0.15 14.66
N CYS A 206 2.66 1.17 15.27
CA CYS A 206 3.14 1.76 16.52
C CYS A 206 2.50 1.16 17.78
N LEU A 207 1.47 0.31 17.62
CA LEU A 207 0.70 -0.32 18.70
C LEU A 207 0.03 0.68 19.65
N SER A 208 -0.15 1.93 19.22
CA SER A 208 -0.81 2.98 19.99
C SER A 208 -2.28 3.09 19.60
N GLU A 209 -3.13 3.45 20.56
CA GLU A 209 -4.55 3.72 20.34
C GLU A 209 -4.75 4.96 19.46
N TYR A 210 -5.90 5.04 18.80
CA TYR A 210 -6.29 6.21 18.03
C TYR A 210 -6.89 7.28 18.92
N GLU A 211 -6.39 8.50 18.77
CA GLU A 211 -6.87 9.67 19.50
C GLU A 211 -7.63 10.64 18.59
N LYS A 212 -8.37 11.56 19.21
CA LYS A 212 -8.99 12.66 18.48
C LYS A 212 -7.92 13.48 17.77
N CYS A 213 -8.24 13.95 16.56
CA CYS A 213 -7.35 14.70 15.68
C CYS A 213 -6.21 13.88 15.07
N ASP A 214 -6.13 12.57 15.33
CA ASP A 214 -5.21 11.71 14.60
C ASP A 214 -5.60 11.64 13.12
N ARG A 215 -4.57 11.64 12.26
CA ARG A 215 -4.71 11.35 10.84
C ARG A 215 -4.50 9.87 10.61
N VAL A 216 -5.58 9.20 10.23
CA VAL A 216 -5.56 7.77 9.96
C VAL A 216 -5.77 7.50 8.47
N CYS A 217 -5.08 6.52 7.94
CA CYS A 217 -5.15 6.11 6.55
C CYS A 217 -5.53 4.63 6.44
N TRP A 218 -6.24 4.30 5.36
CA TRP A 218 -6.58 2.93 4.99
C TRP A 218 -6.13 2.59 3.57
N SER A 219 -6.15 1.30 3.26
CA SER A 219 -5.84 0.81 1.92
C SER A 219 -6.90 1.24 0.92
N SER A 220 -6.46 1.50 -0.31
CA SER A 220 -7.34 1.65 -1.48
C SER A 220 -8.04 0.35 -1.88
N ASN A 221 -7.53 -0.79 -1.43
CA ASN A 221 -8.09 -2.11 -1.67
C ASN A 221 -9.25 -2.37 -0.70
N THR A 222 -10.44 -2.63 -1.25
CA THR A 222 -11.67 -2.91 -0.48
C THR A 222 -11.57 -4.17 0.37
N GLU A 223 -10.70 -5.11 0.00
CA GLU A 223 -10.45 -6.34 0.76
C GLU A 223 -9.58 -6.12 2.01
N CYS A 224 -8.94 -4.95 2.13
CA CYS A 224 -8.05 -4.62 3.23
C CYS A 224 -8.72 -3.65 4.21
N SER A 225 -9.22 -4.16 5.33
CA SER A 225 -9.84 -3.38 6.41
C SER A 225 -8.86 -2.72 7.39
N HIS A 226 -7.55 -2.87 7.17
CA HIS A 226 -6.54 -2.34 8.09
C HIS A 226 -6.42 -0.82 8.01
N VAL A 227 -6.35 -0.19 9.20
CA VAL A 227 -6.16 1.25 9.40
C VAL A 227 -4.85 1.47 10.14
N PHE A 228 -4.19 2.58 9.84
CA PHE A 228 -2.93 2.98 10.46
C PHE A 228 -2.90 4.50 10.65
N HIS A 229 -2.06 5.01 11.56
CA HIS A 229 -1.66 6.41 11.50
C HIS A 229 -0.97 6.70 10.17
N GLU A 230 -1.27 7.85 9.56
CA GLU A 230 -0.72 8.21 8.25
C GLU A 230 0.81 8.21 8.25
N ASP A 231 1.43 8.80 9.28
CA ASP A 231 2.88 8.87 9.38
C ASP A 231 3.51 7.49 9.54
N CYS A 232 2.85 6.60 10.29
CA CYS A 232 3.30 5.23 10.50
C CYS A 232 3.30 4.44 9.19
N ILE A 233 2.19 4.47 8.44
CA ILE A 233 2.11 3.74 7.17
C ILE A 233 3.00 4.38 6.10
N LEU A 234 3.10 5.71 6.05
CA LEU A 234 4.00 6.40 5.12
C LEU A 234 5.45 5.98 5.33
N GLN A 235 5.94 6.00 6.58
CA GLN A 235 7.30 5.60 6.91
C GLN A 235 7.54 4.11 6.58
N TRP A 236 6.55 3.25 6.83
CA TRP A 236 6.61 1.84 6.47
C TRP A 236 6.75 1.66 4.96
N LEU A 237 5.88 2.29 4.16
CA LEU A 237 5.88 2.16 2.71
C LEU A 237 7.18 2.69 2.10
N ILE A 238 7.71 3.84 2.54
CA ILE A 238 9.02 4.35 2.10
C ILE A 238 10.14 3.33 2.37
N SER A 239 10.17 2.79 3.60
CA SER A 239 11.20 1.83 4.01
C SER A 239 11.10 0.50 3.25
N SER A 240 9.87 0.05 3.01
CA SER A 240 9.60 -1.21 2.30
C SER A 240 9.86 -1.08 0.80
N GLY A 241 9.46 0.04 0.19
CA GLY A 241 9.72 0.39 -1.19
C GLY A 241 11.21 0.48 -1.47
N LYS A 242 12.01 1.11 -0.58
CA LYS A 242 13.47 1.16 -0.73
C LYS A 242 14.09 -0.24 -0.84
N LYS A 243 13.66 -1.18 0.01
CA LYS A 243 14.14 -2.56 0.00
C LYS A 243 13.73 -3.30 -1.28
N ARG A 244 12.49 -3.10 -1.75
CA ARG A 244 11.95 -3.76 -2.95
C ARG A 244 12.52 -3.20 -4.24
N SER A 245 12.90 -1.93 -4.24
CA SER A 245 13.47 -1.25 -5.39
C SER A 245 14.92 -1.59 -5.68
N ILE A 246 15.61 -2.38 -4.85
CA ILE A 246 17.04 -2.62 -4.97
C ILE A 246 17.47 -3.11 -6.38
N ASN A 247 16.61 -3.89 -7.02
CA ASN A 247 16.84 -4.42 -8.38
C ASN A 247 15.90 -3.78 -9.43
N GLN A 248 15.14 -2.75 -9.07
CA GLN A 248 14.31 -2.02 -10.02
C GLN A 248 15.17 -0.99 -10.76
N SER A 249 14.90 -0.83 -12.05
CA SER A 249 15.44 0.28 -12.84
C SER A 249 14.52 1.49 -12.77
N PHE A 250 15.11 2.67 -12.66
CA PHE A 250 14.41 3.95 -12.72
C PHE A 250 14.98 4.81 -13.84
N THR A 251 14.10 5.35 -14.67
CA THR A 251 14.46 6.38 -15.65
C THR A 251 14.80 7.69 -14.94
N ARG A 252 15.25 8.70 -15.68
CA ARG A 252 15.49 10.06 -15.13
C ARG A 252 14.23 10.69 -14.53
N HIS A 253 13.08 10.41 -15.12
CA HIS A 253 11.77 10.89 -14.68
C HIS A 253 10.83 9.69 -14.48
N PRO A 254 10.92 8.97 -13.36
CA PRO A 254 10.06 7.82 -13.12
C PRO A 254 8.63 8.26 -12.88
N THR A 255 7.67 7.51 -13.43
CA THR A 255 6.25 7.77 -13.19
C THR A 255 5.83 7.36 -11.78
N ASP A 256 4.70 7.89 -11.30
CA ASP A 256 4.17 7.52 -9.98
C ASP A 256 3.84 6.02 -9.90
N GLU A 257 3.35 5.41 -10.97
CA GLU A 257 3.11 3.96 -11.06
C GLU A 257 4.39 3.19 -10.75
N LYS A 258 5.53 3.66 -11.30
CA LYS A 258 6.82 3.01 -11.10
C LYS A 258 7.35 3.22 -9.68
N LEU A 259 7.13 4.40 -9.10
CA LEU A 259 7.55 4.73 -7.75
C LEU A 259 6.76 3.96 -6.67
N LEU A 260 5.47 3.74 -6.92
CA LEU A 260 4.51 3.09 -6.02
C LEU A 260 4.31 1.59 -6.31
N GLU A 261 5.15 1.02 -7.17
CA GLU A 261 5.05 -0.39 -7.55
C GLU A 261 5.35 -1.31 -6.35
N ASN A 262 4.46 -2.27 -6.08
CA ASN A 262 4.58 -3.26 -5.02
C ASN A 262 4.54 -2.65 -3.60
N GLU A 263 3.57 -1.80 -3.30
CA GLU A 263 3.31 -1.31 -1.94
C GLU A 263 2.24 -2.18 -1.24
N PHE A 264 2.63 -2.95 -0.22
CA PHE A 264 1.75 -3.94 0.44
C PHE A 264 1.40 -3.55 1.88
N CYS A 265 0.21 -3.94 2.31
CA CYS A 265 -0.25 -3.79 3.68
C CYS A 265 0.65 -4.57 4.65
N PRO A 266 1.11 -3.96 5.78
CA PRO A 266 1.89 -4.65 6.80
C PRO A 266 1.19 -5.90 7.37
N CYS A 267 -0.15 -5.88 7.45
CA CYS A 267 -0.92 -6.90 8.14
C CYS A 267 -1.33 -8.06 7.22
N CYS A 268 -2.03 -7.77 6.12
CA CYS A 268 -2.55 -8.82 5.21
C CYS A 268 -1.67 -9.08 3.97
N ARG A 269 -0.62 -8.27 3.73
CA ARG A 269 0.25 -8.35 2.54
C ARG A 269 -0.46 -8.19 1.20
N GLN A 270 -1.73 -7.83 1.19
CA GLN A 270 -2.43 -7.40 -0.02
C GLN A 270 -1.92 -6.03 -0.47
N ASP A 271 -2.20 -5.66 -1.72
CA ASP A 271 -1.92 -4.33 -2.24
C ASP A 271 -2.54 -3.26 -1.34
N PHE A 272 -1.70 -2.36 -0.85
CA PHE A 272 -2.15 -1.19 -0.08
C PHE A 272 -2.56 -0.05 -1.02
N ILE A 273 -1.79 0.11 -2.09
CA ILE A 273 -1.98 1.11 -3.13
C ILE A 273 -2.29 0.36 -4.42
N CYS A 274 -3.55 0.41 -4.84
CA CYS A 274 -3.97 -0.05 -6.14
C CYS A 274 -3.75 1.11 -7.11
N VAL A 275 -2.58 1.17 -7.72
CA VAL A 275 -2.34 2.03 -8.88
C VAL A 275 -2.91 1.31 -10.10
N ARG A 276 -4.23 1.12 -10.14
CA ARG A 276 -4.85 0.75 -11.41
C ARG A 276 -4.65 1.95 -12.33
N PRO A 277 -4.03 1.77 -13.52
CA PRO A 277 -4.23 2.73 -14.58
C PRO A 277 -5.74 2.88 -14.71
N ALA A 278 -6.24 4.11 -14.75
CA ALA A 278 -7.58 4.33 -15.26
C ALA A 278 -7.56 3.76 -16.67
N LEU A 279 -7.95 2.49 -16.82
CA LEU A 279 -8.16 1.89 -18.11
C LEU A 279 -9.27 2.72 -18.71
N ILE A 280 -8.81 3.59 -19.63
CA ILE A 280 -9.51 4.17 -20.75
C ILE A 280 -10.92 3.61 -20.79
N GLY A 281 -11.89 4.43 -20.36
CA GLY A 281 -13.28 4.18 -20.67
C GLY A 281 -13.39 4.02 -22.18
N GLY A 282 -13.76 2.82 -22.61
CA GLY A 282 -13.80 2.46 -24.01
C GLY A 282 -14.21 1.00 -24.18
N GLU A 283 -15.53 0.79 -24.18
CA GLU A 283 -16.25 -0.28 -24.90
C GLU A 283 -16.16 -1.69 -24.29
N GLU A 284 -17.22 -2.52 -24.24
CA GLU A 284 -18.46 -2.54 -25.01
C GLU A 284 -19.46 -3.43 -24.25
N SER A 285 -20.63 -2.87 -23.89
CA SER A 285 -21.81 -3.68 -23.64
C SER A 285 -22.36 -4.13 -25.00
N VAL A 286 -22.22 -5.42 -25.30
CA VAL A 286 -23.00 -6.12 -26.34
C VAL A 286 -23.79 -7.23 -25.67
#